data_AF-A0A0W1EQE4-F1
#
_entry.id   AF-A0A0W1EQE4-F1
#
_cell.length_a   1.000
_cell.length_b   1.000
_cell.length_c   1.000
_cell.angle_alpha   90.00
_cell.angle_beta   90.00
_cell.angle_gamma   90.00
#
_symmetry.space_group_name_H-M   'P 1'
#
loop_
_entity.id
_entity.type
_entity.pdbx_description
1 polymer ?
#
loop_
_entity_poly.entity_id
_entity_poly.type
_entity_poly.pdbx_seq_one_letter_code
_entity_poly.pdbx_strand_id
1 'polypeptide(L)'
;MKRALVAALLLALAAAAIWLLLTRAVAPIARVAPQQDADLFAAWRLGAAKEDVAAIEAYFEKEGVADILPLADILRSDARWRTCKAGQPFAVPPRGLWPSMVPTLRYIRDELVPVTGPVRVVSGYRDPVANACFKGAKASRHLHFAALDLTPVRPLSRAELIAKLCPLHARTGARFAVGLGIYKVTRFHIDTAGRRRWGADYHAASSPCR
;
A
#
# COMPACT_ATOMS: atom_id res chain seq x y z
N MET A 1 -54.74 5.63 2.53
CA MET A 1 -53.79 5.11 3.55
C MET A 1 -52.91 3.98 3.02
N LYS A 2 -53.45 2.86 2.50
CA LYS A 2 -52.65 1.72 2.01
C LYS A 2 -51.61 2.06 0.93
N ARG A 3 -51.95 2.90 -0.05
CA ARG A 3 -51.04 3.30 -1.15
C ARG A 3 -49.83 4.13 -0.67
N ALA A 4 -50.03 4.99 0.33
CA ALA A 4 -48.95 5.81 0.90
C ALA A 4 -47.96 4.98 1.72
N LEU A 5 -48.45 3.98 2.47
CA LEU A 5 -47.58 3.02 3.17
C LEU A 5 -46.73 2.18 2.22
N VAL A 6 -47.31 1.72 1.10
CA VAL A 6 -46.57 0.95 0.09
C VAL A 6 -45.48 1.79 -0.56
N ALA A 7 -45.75 3.06 -0.89
CA ALA A 7 -44.76 3.96 -1.45
C ALA A 7 -43.60 4.27 -0.48
N ALA A 8 -43.91 4.50 0.81
CA ALA A 8 -42.90 4.73 1.84
C ALA A 8 -42.00 3.50 2.07
N LEU A 9 -42.59 2.29 2.04
CA LEU A 9 -41.84 1.04 2.16
C LEU A 9 -40.90 0.81 0.97
N LEU A 10 -41.36 1.10 -0.26
CA LEU A 10 -40.54 0.98 -1.46
C LEU A 10 -39.37 1.98 -1.47
N LEU A 11 -39.58 3.21 -1.00
CA LEU A 11 -38.52 4.21 -0.86
C LEU A 11 -37.48 3.81 0.20
N ALA A 12 -37.93 3.27 1.34
CA ALA A 12 -37.04 2.78 2.38
C ALA A 12 -36.21 1.57 1.91
N LEU A 13 -36.82 0.64 1.16
CA LEU A 13 -36.13 -0.50 0.57
C LEU A 13 -35.13 -0.07 -0.52
N ALA A 14 -35.46 0.93 -1.34
CA ALA A 14 -34.55 1.49 -2.33
C ALA A 14 -33.37 2.20 -1.65
N ALA A 15 -33.61 3.00 -0.61
CA ALA A 15 -32.55 3.65 0.17
C ALA A 15 -31.65 2.63 0.87
N ALA A 16 -32.22 1.56 1.44
CA ALA A 16 -31.47 0.47 2.04
C ALA A 16 -30.65 -0.31 1.01
N ALA A 17 -31.19 -0.57 -0.18
CA ALA A 17 -30.47 -1.23 -1.27
C ALA A 17 -29.33 -0.36 -1.81
N ILE A 18 -29.54 0.96 -1.96
CA ILE A 18 -28.51 1.93 -2.34
C ILE A 18 -27.42 1.99 -1.26
N TRP A 19 -27.80 2.03 0.02
CA TRP A 19 -26.86 1.98 1.13
C TRP A 19 -26.06 0.67 1.13
N LEU A 20 -26.71 -0.48 0.92
CA LEU A 20 -26.05 -1.80 0.84
C LEU A 20 -25.11 -1.92 -0.38
N LEU A 21 -25.46 -1.27 -1.50
CA LEU A 21 -24.63 -1.18 -2.70
C LEU A 21 -23.42 -0.26 -2.50
N LEU A 22 -23.59 0.84 -1.74
CA LEU A 22 -22.51 1.73 -1.33
C LEU A 22 -21.60 1.10 -0.25
N THR A 23 -22.13 0.20 0.57
CA THR A 23 -21.38 -0.57 1.57
C THR A 23 -20.97 -1.96 1.08
N ARG A 24 -20.87 -2.19 -0.25
CA ARG A 24 -20.18 -3.39 -0.73
C ARG A 24 -18.75 -3.34 -0.18
N ALA A 25 -18.54 -4.06 0.92
CA ALA A 25 -17.25 -4.20 1.55
C ALA A 25 -16.29 -4.68 0.47
N VAL A 26 -15.39 -3.80 0.01
CA VAL A 26 -14.28 -4.21 -0.81
C VAL A 26 -13.56 -5.25 0.03
N ALA A 27 -13.59 -6.51 -0.40
CA ALA A 27 -12.93 -7.57 0.33
C ALA A 27 -11.50 -7.12 0.63
N PRO A 28 -11.03 -7.23 1.89
CA PRO A 28 -9.74 -6.68 2.26
C PRO A 28 -8.67 -7.22 1.32
N ILE A 29 -7.80 -6.34 0.82
CA ILE A 29 -6.77 -6.70 -0.17
C ILE A 29 -5.92 -7.86 0.37
N ALA A 30 -5.72 -7.87 1.69
CA ALA A 30 -5.02 -8.92 2.41
C ALA A 30 -5.55 -10.35 2.14
N ARG A 31 -6.83 -10.52 1.80
CA ARG A 31 -7.43 -11.84 1.51
C ARG A 31 -7.34 -12.27 0.05
N VAL A 32 -7.01 -11.35 -0.86
CA VAL A 32 -7.08 -11.58 -2.32
C VAL A 32 -5.72 -12.00 -2.91
N ALA A 33 -4.60 -11.64 -2.27
CA ALA A 33 -3.28 -11.89 -2.81
C ALA A 33 -2.57 -13.06 -2.09
N PRO A 34 -2.04 -14.07 -2.81
CA PRO A 34 -1.13 -15.04 -2.22
C PRO A 34 0.11 -14.35 -1.65
N GLN A 35 0.44 -14.65 -0.40
CA GLN A 35 1.59 -14.06 0.28
C GLN A 35 2.87 -14.70 -0.25
N GLN A 36 3.73 -13.90 -0.88
CA GLN A 36 5.03 -14.37 -1.33
C GLN A 36 5.91 -14.71 -0.13
N ASP A 37 6.73 -15.76 -0.20
CA ASP A 37 7.66 -16.12 0.88
C ASP A 37 6.97 -16.35 2.24
N ALA A 38 5.73 -16.87 2.25
CA ALA A 38 4.92 -17.06 3.46
C ALA A 38 5.66 -17.87 4.54
N ASP A 39 6.32 -18.95 4.16
CA ASP A 39 7.09 -19.80 5.08
C ASP A 39 8.28 -19.06 5.70
N LEU A 40 8.96 -18.21 4.92
CA LEU A 40 10.06 -17.38 5.42
C LEU A 40 9.56 -16.37 6.44
N PHE A 41 8.41 -15.74 6.17
CA PHE A 41 7.81 -14.82 7.14
C PHE A 41 7.35 -15.56 8.40
N ALA A 42 6.73 -16.73 8.26
CA ALA A 42 6.29 -17.56 9.38
C ALA A 42 7.46 -17.96 10.29
N ALA A 43 8.58 -18.40 9.72
CA ALA A 43 9.78 -18.69 10.50
C ALA A 43 10.36 -17.43 11.17
N TRP A 44 10.46 -16.31 10.43
CA TRP A 44 11.02 -15.06 10.94
C TRP A 44 10.18 -14.47 12.09
N ARG A 45 8.85 -14.43 11.95
CA ARG A 45 7.93 -13.90 12.98
C ARG A 45 7.89 -14.73 14.27
N LEU A 46 8.35 -15.98 14.23
CA LEU A 46 8.43 -16.85 15.40
C LEU A 46 9.81 -16.84 16.05
N GLY A 47 10.83 -16.30 15.37
CA GLY A 47 12.19 -16.15 15.88
C GLY A 47 12.42 -14.83 16.61
N ALA A 48 13.61 -14.25 16.42
CA ALA A 48 14.04 -13.04 17.12
C ALA A 48 13.20 -11.77 16.87
N ALA A 49 12.33 -11.78 15.85
CA ALA A 49 11.44 -10.66 15.55
C ALA A 49 10.05 -10.78 16.21
N LYS A 50 9.79 -11.84 16.97
CA LYS A 50 8.45 -12.18 17.47
C LYS A 50 7.78 -11.04 18.24
N GLU A 51 8.46 -10.47 19.22
CA GLU A 51 7.91 -9.40 20.06
C GLU A 51 7.65 -8.13 19.24
N ASP A 52 8.55 -7.78 18.33
CA ASP A 52 8.43 -6.58 17.51
C ASP A 52 7.36 -6.72 16.42
N VAL A 53 7.21 -7.90 15.83
CA VAL A 53 6.12 -8.21 14.89
C VAL A 53 4.76 -8.14 15.59
N ALA A 54 4.64 -8.75 16.77
CA ALA A 54 3.41 -8.67 17.56
C ALA A 54 3.06 -7.22 17.94
N ALA A 55 4.07 -6.41 18.29
CA ALA A 55 3.86 -5.03 18.68
C ALA A 55 3.39 -4.14 17.52
N ILE A 56 3.94 -4.31 16.30
CA ILE A 56 3.47 -3.54 15.14
C ILE A 56 2.11 -4.03 14.63
N GLU A 57 1.84 -5.34 14.73
CA GLU A 57 0.52 -5.91 14.42
C GLU A 57 -0.55 -5.27 15.31
N ALA A 58 -0.35 -5.27 16.62
CA ALA A 58 -1.24 -4.62 17.58
C ALA A 58 -1.36 -3.09 17.35
N TYR A 59 -0.29 -2.43 16.94
CA TYR A 59 -0.35 -1.00 16.57
C TYR A 59 -1.25 -0.77 15.35
N PHE A 60 -1.12 -1.58 14.30
CA PHE A 60 -1.98 -1.48 13.12
C PHE A 60 -3.44 -1.85 13.40
N GLU A 61 -3.70 -2.79 14.31
CA GLU A 61 -5.05 -3.10 14.77
C GLU A 61 -5.67 -1.89 15.48
N LYS A 62 -4.93 -1.28 16.41
CA LYS A 62 -5.36 -0.07 17.13
C LYS A 62 -5.64 1.09 16.17
N GLU A 63 -4.84 1.26 15.13
CA GLU A 63 -5.01 2.32 14.13
C GLU A 63 -6.09 2.01 13.06
N GLY A 64 -6.68 0.80 13.11
CA GLY A 64 -7.70 0.36 12.16
C GLY A 64 -7.17 0.20 10.73
N VAL A 65 -5.92 -0.25 10.59
CA VAL A 65 -5.25 -0.44 9.29
C VAL A 65 -4.67 -1.84 9.08
N ALA A 66 -4.83 -2.76 10.05
CA ALA A 66 -4.28 -4.12 9.99
C ALA A 66 -4.86 -5.00 8.88
N ASP A 67 -6.09 -4.74 8.43
CA ASP A 67 -6.78 -5.53 7.40
C ASP A 67 -6.58 -4.99 5.97
N ILE A 68 -5.86 -3.87 5.83
CA ILE A 68 -5.68 -3.20 4.53
C ILE A 68 -4.79 -4.04 3.60
N LEU A 69 -3.62 -4.46 4.08
CA LEU A 69 -2.64 -5.25 3.34
C LEU A 69 -2.01 -6.29 4.28
N PRO A 70 -1.51 -7.44 3.77
CA PRO A 70 -0.88 -8.44 4.63
C PRO A 70 0.32 -7.85 5.37
N LEU A 71 0.42 -8.09 6.68
CA LEU A 71 1.53 -7.57 7.50
C LEU A 71 2.90 -7.99 6.95
N ALA A 72 3.02 -9.24 6.50
CA ALA A 72 4.25 -9.76 5.91
C ALA A 72 4.71 -9.01 4.66
N ASP A 73 3.75 -8.55 3.86
CA ASP A 73 4.01 -7.78 2.65
C ASP A 73 4.45 -6.35 3.01
N ILE A 74 3.84 -5.75 4.03
CA ILE A 74 4.25 -4.43 4.56
C ILE A 74 5.67 -4.47 5.17
N LEU A 75 6.00 -5.55 5.89
CA LEU A 75 7.29 -5.74 6.56
C LEU A 75 8.40 -6.29 5.65
N ARG A 76 8.08 -6.60 4.39
CA ARG A 76 9.07 -7.02 3.38
C ARG A 76 10.04 -5.89 3.09
N SER A 77 11.34 -6.19 3.05
CA SER A 77 12.35 -5.17 2.73
C SER A 77 12.36 -4.81 1.24
N ASP A 78 12.87 -5.69 0.37
CA ASP A 78 12.89 -5.64 -1.09
C ASP A 78 13.53 -6.94 -1.62
N ALA A 79 13.09 -7.46 -2.78
CA ALA A 79 13.64 -8.69 -3.37
C ALA A 79 15.17 -8.71 -3.56
N ARG A 80 15.83 -7.53 -3.62
CA ARG A 80 17.30 -7.40 -3.67
C ARG A 80 18.03 -8.02 -2.47
N TRP A 81 17.34 -8.34 -1.37
CA TRP A 81 17.94 -9.09 -0.25
C TRP A 81 18.59 -10.41 -0.71
N ARG A 82 18.07 -11.04 -1.76
CA ARG A 82 18.61 -12.30 -2.30
C ARG A 82 20.01 -12.16 -2.88
N THR A 83 20.36 -10.97 -3.35
CA THR A 83 21.65 -10.67 -3.98
C THR A 83 22.52 -9.75 -3.12
N CYS A 84 22.02 -9.28 -1.99
CA CYS A 84 22.68 -8.35 -1.08
C CYS A 84 22.84 -9.01 0.29
N LYS A 85 24.07 -9.41 0.64
CA LYS A 85 24.37 -10.11 1.91
C LYS A 85 24.00 -9.30 3.16
N ALA A 86 23.98 -7.98 3.07
CA ALA A 86 23.63 -7.08 4.16
C ALA A 86 22.12 -6.82 4.27
N GLY A 87 21.31 -7.37 3.36
CA GLY A 87 19.86 -7.24 3.37
C GLY A 87 19.19 -8.48 3.97
N GLN A 88 18.09 -8.27 4.70
CA GLN A 88 17.23 -9.33 5.21
C GLN A 88 15.89 -9.34 4.46
N PRO A 89 15.16 -10.46 4.34
CA PRO A 89 13.88 -10.51 3.63
C PRO A 89 12.80 -9.61 4.25
N PHE A 90 12.84 -9.44 5.57
CA PHE A 90 11.88 -8.67 6.35
C PHE A 90 12.60 -7.78 7.36
N ALA A 91 11.96 -6.69 7.75
CA ALA A 91 12.45 -5.81 8.79
C ALA A 91 11.29 -5.13 9.52
N VAL A 92 11.32 -5.10 10.85
CA VAL A 92 10.41 -4.26 11.62
C VAL A 92 11.01 -2.84 11.70
N PRO A 93 10.28 -1.79 11.28
CA PRO A 93 10.74 -0.42 11.43
C PRO A 93 10.82 0.00 12.91
N PRO A 94 11.72 0.91 13.29
CA PRO A 94 11.71 1.55 14.60
C PRO A 94 10.33 2.10 14.96
N ARG A 95 9.89 1.92 16.21
CA ARG A 95 8.53 2.26 16.69
C ARG A 95 8.11 3.70 16.38
N GLY A 96 9.04 4.65 16.49
CA GLY A 96 8.78 6.06 16.18
C GLY A 96 8.40 6.33 14.71
N LEU A 97 8.65 5.40 13.79
CA LEU A 97 8.29 5.54 12.38
C LEU A 97 6.90 4.99 12.05
N TRP A 98 6.30 4.15 12.91
CA TRP A 98 5.01 3.49 12.64
C TRP A 98 3.87 4.44 12.25
N PRO A 99 3.71 5.63 12.89
CA PRO A 99 2.67 6.58 12.50
C PRO A 99 2.75 7.03 11.05
N SER A 100 3.94 6.98 10.42
CA SER A 100 4.14 7.42 9.03
C SER A 100 3.50 6.47 8.01
N MET A 101 3.27 5.20 8.36
CA MET A 101 2.68 4.21 7.45
C MET A 101 1.16 4.26 7.44
N VAL A 102 0.54 4.67 8.56
CA VAL A 102 -0.92 4.74 8.72
C VAL A 102 -1.61 5.54 7.60
N PRO A 103 -1.21 6.79 7.28
CA PRO A 103 -1.81 7.53 6.18
C PRO A 103 -1.57 6.88 4.82
N THR A 104 -0.41 6.25 4.59
CA THR A 104 -0.11 5.52 3.36
C THR A 104 -1.06 4.32 3.17
N LEU A 105 -1.28 3.52 4.22
CA LEU A 105 -2.22 2.39 4.15
C LEU A 105 -3.66 2.86 3.91
N ARG A 106 -4.11 3.91 4.62
CA ARG A 106 -5.44 4.50 4.40
C ARG A 106 -5.60 5.01 2.96
N TYR A 107 -4.60 5.73 2.44
CA TYR A 107 -4.61 6.18 1.05
C TYR A 107 -4.68 5.02 0.05
N ILE A 108 -3.97 3.92 0.31
CA ILE A 108 -4.03 2.72 -0.54
C ILE A 108 -5.45 2.15 -0.56
N ARG A 109 -6.09 1.99 0.60
CA ARG A 109 -7.46 1.48 0.71
C ARG A 109 -8.47 2.41 0.04
N ASP A 110 -8.42 3.70 0.37
CA ASP A 110 -9.52 4.64 0.10
C ASP A 110 -9.43 5.29 -1.30
N GLU A 111 -8.24 5.44 -1.85
CA GLU A 111 -8.02 6.21 -3.09
C GLU A 111 -7.38 5.36 -4.20
N LEU A 112 -6.36 4.56 -3.87
CA LEU A 112 -5.59 3.80 -4.87
C LEU A 112 -6.35 2.58 -5.41
N VAL A 113 -6.78 1.68 -4.51
CA VAL A 113 -7.41 0.40 -4.86
C VAL A 113 -8.70 0.57 -5.66
N PRO A 114 -9.57 1.56 -5.40
CA PRO A 114 -10.72 1.83 -6.26
C PRO A 114 -10.34 2.08 -7.74
N VAL A 115 -9.13 2.58 -8.00
CA VAL A 115 -8.66 2.93 -9.35
C VAL A 115 -7.85 1.78 -9.99
N THR A 116 -6.96 1.16 -9.22
CA THR A 116 -6.05 0.11 -9.73
C THR A 116 -6.61 -1.30 -9.62
N GLY A 117 -7.63 -1.50 -8.77
CA GLY A 117 -7.93 -2.81 -8.20
C GLY A 117 -6.91 -3.22 -7.12
N PRO A 118 -7.01 -4.46 -6.61
CA PRO A 118 -6.11 -4.98 -5.58
C PRO A 118 -4.63 -4.90 -6.00
N VAL A 119 -3.77 -4.61 -5.02
CA VAL A 119 -2.32 -4.46 -5.19
C VAL A 119 -1.57 -5.35 -4.20
N ARG A 120 -0.30 -5.63 -4.48
CA ARG A 120 0.63 -6.33 -3.58
C ARG A 120 1.82 -5.45 -3.27
N VAL A 121 2.30 -5.50 -2.04
CA VAL A 121 3.56 -4.86 -1.65
C VAL A 121 4.72 -5.74 -2.06
N VAL A 122 5.70 -5.15 -2.74
CA VAL A 122 6.95 -5.81 -3.12
C VAL A 122 8.18 -5.20 -2.43
N SER A 123 8.01 -4.06 -1.76
CA SER A 123 9.01 -3.45 -0.88
C SER A 123 8.36 -2.46 0.09
N GLY A 124 8.65 -2.60 1.38
CA GLY A 124 8.19 -1.74 2.47
C GLY A 124 9.35 -1.07 3.18
N TYR A 125 9.47 -1.24 4.50
CA TYR A 125 10.58 -0.64 5.25
C TYR A 125 11.94 -1.16 4.75
N ARG A 126 12.91 -0.26 4.61
CA ARG A 126 14.31 -0.63 4.37
C ARG A 126 15.13 -0.03 5.49
N ASP A 127 15.80 -0.86 6.28
CA ASP A 127 16.79 -0.35 7.23
C ASP A 127 17.93 0.36 6.48
N PRO A 128 18.67 1.28 7.13
CA PRO A 128 19.70 2.06 6.44
C PRO A 128 20.77 1.24 5.73
N VAL A 129 21.18 0.11 6.33
CA VAL A 129 22.23 -0.77 5.79
C VAL A 129 21.70 -1.49 4.54
N ALA A 130 20.50 -2.08 4.62
CA ALA A 130 19.84 -2.69 3.48
C ALA A 130 19.55 -1.67 2.37
N ASN A 131 19.05 -0.47 2.70
CA ASN A 131 18.77 0.55 1.69
C ASN A 131 20.03 0.96 0.92
N ALA A 132 21.17 1.15 1.60
CA ALA A 132 22.44 1.43 0.95
C ALA A 132 22.88 0.27 0.04
N CYS A 133 22.79 -0.97 0.53
CA CYS A 133 23.15 -2.16 -0.26
C CYS A 133 22.24 -2.38 -1.47
N PHE A 134 20.95 -2.03 -1.35
CA PHE A 134 19.99 -2.04 -2.44
C PHE A 134 20.22 -0.88 -3.43
N LYS A 135 21.18 0.01 -3.19
CA LYS A 135 21.43 1.24 -3.96
C LYS A 135 20.22 2.18 -3.94
N GLY A 136 19.51 2.22 -2.82
CA GLY A 136 18.39 3.12 -2.58
C GLY A 136 18.85 4.57 -2.41
N ALA A 137 17.97 5.52 -2.73
CA ALA A 137 18.25 6.93 -2.53
C ALA A 137 18.45 7.26 -1.04
N LYS A 138 19.34 8.22 -0.74
CA LYS A 138 19.54 8.73 0.63
C LYS A 138 18.26 9.36 1.22
N ALA A 139 17.47 10.01 0.37
CA ALA A 139 16.18 10.60 0.74
C ALA A 139 14.99 9.64 0.50
N SER A 140 15.22 8.32 0.54
CA SER A 140 14.17 7.32 0.32
C SER A 140 13.12 7.37 1.42
N ARG A 141 11.83 7.33 1.04
CA ARG A 141 10.73 7.26 2.03
C ARG A 141 10.54 5.86 2.63
N HIS A 142 11.20 4.84 2.07
CA HIS A 142 11.27 3.52 2.69
C HIS A 142 12.09 3.54 4.00
N LEU A 143 13.08 4.42 4.13
CA LEU A 143 13.85 4.62 5.37
C LEU A 143 13.00 5.19 6.52
N HIS A 144 11.89 5.84 6.19
CA HIS A 144 11.00 6.50 7.13
C HIS A 144 9.70 5.74 7.36
N PHE A 145 9.62 4.51 6.83
CA PHE A 145 8.39 3.69 6.87
C PHE A 145 7.14 4.46 6.40
N ALA A 146 7.30 5.32 5.41
CA ALA A 146 6.20 6.09 4.83
C ALA A 146 5.83 5.57 3.43
N ALA A 147 6.62 4.66 2.87
CA ALA A 147 6.51 4.23 1.48
C ALA A 147 6.29 2.73 1.32
N LEU A 148 5.55 2.39 0.27
CA LEU A 148 5.40 1.04 -0.26
C LEU A 148 5.62 1.04 -1.77
N ASP A 149 6.38 0.08 -2.26
CA ASP A 149 6.39 -0.26 -3.68
C ASP A 149 5.38 -1.38 -3.94
N LEU A 150 4.57 -1.17 -4.96
CA LEU A 150 3.36 -1.93 -5.23
C LEU A 150 3.36 -2.49 -6.64
N THR A 151 2.70 -3.63 -6.82
CA THR A 151 2.34 -4.19 -8.13
C THR A 151 0.85 -4.53 -8.15
N PRO A 152 0.14 -4.33 -9.28
CA PRO A 152 -1.25 -4.80 -9.40
C PRO A 152 -1.35 -6.32 -9.24
N VAL A 153 -2.39 -6.82 -8.56
CA VAL A 153 -2.68 -8.27 -8.49
C VAL A 153 -3.11 -8.78 -9.87
N ARG A 154 -4.07 -8.07 -10.49
CA ARG A 154 -4.43 -8.31 -11.89
C ARG A 154 -3.43 -7.59 -12.77
N PRO A 155 -2.71 -8.28 -13.69
CA PRO A 155 -1.75 -7.65 -14.56
C PRO A 155 -2.36 -6.44 -15.29
N LEU A 156 -1.63 -5.32 -15.24
CA LEU A 156 -1.89 -4.14 -16.04
C LEU A 156 -0.66 -3.89 -16.89
N SER A 157 -0.82 -3.47 -18.14
CA SER A 157 0.29 -2.88 -18.89
C SER A 157 0.78 -1.60 -18.20
N ARG A 158 2.02 -1.21 -18.47
CA ARG A 158 2.56 0.05 -17.94
C ARG A 158 1.75 1.27 -18.39
N ALA A 159 1.22 1.26 -19.61
CA ALA A 159 0.38 2.33 -20.15
C ALA A 159 -0.94 2.45 -19.37
N GLU A 160 -1.61 1.33 -19.09
CA GLU A 160 -2.83 1.32 -18.27
C GLU A 160 -2.57 1.78 -16.84
N LEU A 161 -1.44 1.37 -16.26
CA LEU A 161 -1.03 1.83 -14.93
C LEU A 161 -0.85 3.35 -14.89
N ILE A 162 -0.19 3.94 -15.90
CA ILE A 162 -0.02 5.39 -16.03
C ILE A 162 -1.37 6.09 -16.18
N ALA A 163 -2.22 5.60 -17.09
CA ALA A 163 -3.54 6.16 -17.37
C ALA A 163 -4.45 6.16 -16.13
N LYS A 164 -4.23 5.24 -15.19
CA LYS A 164 -4.92 5.13 -13.91
C LYS A 164 -4.31 6.03 -12.83
N LEU A 165 -2.99 5.94 -12.63
CA LEU A 165 -2.31 6.58 -11.50
C LEU A 165 -2.13 8.08 -11.66
N CYS A 166 -1.83 8.57 -12.87
CA CYS A 166 -1.56 10.00 -13.05
C CYS A 166 -2.80 10.88 -12.80
N PRO A 167 -4.00 10.56 -13.33
CA PRO A 167 -5.20 11.33 -12.99
C PRO A 167 -5.58 11.25 -11.52
N LEU A 168 -5.38 10.09 -10.87
CA LEU A 168 -5.59 9.95 -9.44
C LEU A 168 -4.68 10.91 -8.67
N HIS A 169 -3.38 10.85 -8.92
CA HIS A 169 -2.38 11.68 -8.25
C HIS A 169 -2.61 13.18 -8.48
N ALA A 170 -3.01 13.58 -9.70
CA ALA A 170 -3.36 14.97 -9.97
C ALA A 170 -4.50 15.49 -9.09
N ARG A 171 -5.50 14.64 -8.77
CA ARG A 171 -6.65 15.01 -7.93
C ARG A 171 -6.34 14.93 -6.43
N THR A 172 -5.59 13.93 -6.00
CA THR A 172 -5.47 13.58 -4.57
C THR A 172 -4.08 13.87 -3.99
N GLY A 173 -3.05 13.97 -4.84
CA GLY A 173 -1.66 14.01 -4.42
C GLY A 173 -1.32 15.24 -3.57
N ALA A 174 -1.92 16.40 -3.87
CA ALA A 174 -1.78 17.59 -3.04
C ALA A 174 -2.40 17.42 -1.65
N ARG A 175 -3.62 16.89 -1.59
CA ARG A 175 -4.43 16.72 -0.37
C ARG A 175 -3.81 15.73 0.61
N PHE A 176 -3.23 14.64 0.10
CA PHE A 176 -2.66 13.56 0.94
C PHE A 176 -1.13 13.50 0.92
N ALA A 177 -0.48 14.56 0.44
CA ALA A 177 0.98 14.65 0.33
C ALA A 177 1.66 13.50 -0.44
N VAL A 178 0.99 12.94 -1.46
CA VAL A 178 1.34 11.66 -2.08
C VAL A 178 2.60 11.74 -2.93
N GLY A 179 3.65 11.00 -2.58
CA GLY A 179 4.74 10.68 -3.50
C GLY A 179 4.33 9.57 -4.47
N LEU A 180 4.59 9.75 -5.77
CA LEU A 180 4.30 8.75 -6.81
C LEU A 180 5.50 8.53 -7.74
N GLY A 181 6.02 7.30 -7.75
CA GLY A 181 7.04 6.85 -8.71
C GLY A 181 6.49 5.76 -9.62
N ILE A 182 6.75 5.82 -10.93
CA ILE A 182 6.37 4.73 -11.85
C ILE A 182 7.63 4.16 -12.51
N TYR A 183 7.98 2.93 -12.17
CA TYR A 183 9.20 2.26 -12.65
C TYR A 183 9.07 1.82 -14.12
N LYS A 184 10.14 1.25 -14.68
CA LYS A 184 10.16 0.69 -16.06
C LYS A 184 9.22 -0.50 -16.24
N VAL A 185 8.99 -1.25 -15.18
CA VAL A 185 8.08 -2.40 -15.13
C VAL A 185 6.73 -2.00 -14.50
N THR A 186 5.81 -2.95 -14.36
CA THR A 186 4.50 -2.78 -13.72
C THR A 186 4.61 -2.76 -12.18
N ARG A 187 5.50 -1.89 -11.70
CA ARG A 187 5.75 -1.58 -10.29
C ARG A 187 5.66 -0.07 -10.14
N PHE A 188 5.14 0.39 -9.02
CA PHE A 188 5.07 1.82 -8.70
C PHE A 188 5.27 2.04 -7.21
N HIS A 189 5.68 3.25 -6.85
CA HIS A 189 5.91 3.69 -5.47
C HIS A 189 4.75 4.56 -5.02
N ILE A 190 4.29 4.37 -3.79
CA ILE A 190 3.38 5.28 -3.08
C ILE A 190 3.94 5.62 -1.71
N ASP A 191 3.96 6.91 -1.36
CA ASP A 191 4.13 7.40 0.01
C ASP A 191 3.19 8.59 0.27
N THR A 192 2.95 8.96 1.52
CA THR A 192 2.20 10.18 1.89
C THR A 192 3.11 11.21 2.58
N ALA A 193 4.35 11.35 2.13
CA ALA A 193 5.42 12.09 2.81
C ALA A 193 6.25 13.00 1.87
N GLY A 194 5.62 13.68 0.90
CA GLY A 194 6.28 14.84 0.26
C GLY A 194 5.96 15.13 -1.21
N ARG A 195 4.86 14.63 -1.77
CA ARG A 195 4.37 15.01 -3.12
C ARG A 195 5.35 14.81 -4.29
N ARG A 196 6.43 14.05 -4.09
CA ARG A 196 7.48 13.86 -5.10
C ARG A 196 6.96 12.98 -6.23
N ARG A 197 7.42 13.26 -7.45
CA ARG A 197 7.15 12.40 -8.60
C ARG A 197 8.44 12.06 -9.33
N TRP A 198 8.52 10.85 -9.86
CA TRP A 198 9.62 10.41 -10.73
C TRP A 198 9.17 9.27 -11.63
N GLY A 199 9.99 8.95 -12.64
CA GLY A 199 9.70 7.88 -13.59
C GLY A 199 10.79 6.82 -13.67
N ALA A 200 10.94 6.31 -14.89
CA ALA A 200 11.72 5.12 -15.21
C ALA A 200 13.22 5.21 -14.89
N ASP A 201 13.77 6.42 -14.83
CA ASP A 201 15.18 6.68 -14.52
C ASP A 201 15.40 7.20 -13.09
N TYR A 202 14.36 7.16 -12.24
CA TYR A 202 14.39 7.65 -10.86
C TYR A 202 14.51 9.17 -10.69
N HIS A 203 14.35 9.95 -11.76
CA HIS A 203 14.34 11.41 -11.72
C HIS A 203 12.94 12.00 -11.97
N ALA A 204 12.73 13.22 -11.49
CA ALA A 204 11.45 13.93 -11.66
C ALA A 204 11.13 14.22 -13.12
N ALA A 205 12.14 14.54 -13.93
CA ALA A 205 12.01 14.84 -15.35
C ALA A 205 11.45 13.66 -16.18
N SER A 206 11.62 12.41 -15.72
CA SER A 206 11.07 11.24 -16.40
C SER A 206 9.69 10.82 -15.90
N SER A 207 9.08 11.55 -14.95
CA SER A 207 7.76 11.22 -14.46
C SER A 207 6.75 11.25 -15.62
N PRO A 208 5.94 10.19 -15.79
CA PRO A 208 4.89 10.19 -16.81
C PRO A 208 3.67 11.03 -16.39
N CYS A 209 3.61 11.50 -15.14
CA CYS A 209 2.52 12.34 -14.63
C CYS A 209 2.95 13.81 -14.69
N ARG A 210 2.19 14.63 -15.42
CA ARG A 210 2.43 16.07 -15.57
C ARG A 210 1.94 16.86 -14.37
#